data_AF-A0A0C2IWK3-F1
#
_entry.id   AF-A0A0C2IWK3-F1
#
_cell.length_a   1.000
_cell.length_b   1.000
_cell.length_c   1.000
_cell.angle_alpha   90.00
_cell.angle_beta   90.00
_cell.angle_gamma   90.00
#
_symmetry.space_group_name_H-M   'P 1'
#
loop_
_entity.id
_entity.type
_entity.pdbx_description
1 polymer ?
#
loop_
_entity_poly.entity_id
_entity_poly.type
_entity_poly.pdbx_seq_one_letter_code
_entity_poly.pdbx_strand_id
1 'polypeptide(L)'
;MKRYINDDQYGSVGHIFDDIKISKNRLIFIHNIFFRAAWATQFDASLTEKDIFYDDSGFPYIVKMMNQKTNSKLFDSHQHNFRILFKDFTHPFLFAAIVLPNDGISIEHVLKTFKVFVAIYTD
;
A
#
# COMPACT_ATOMS: atom_id res chain seq x y z
N MET A 1 -29.88 4.27 -5.72
CA MET A 1 -28.41 4.43 -5.58
C MET A 1 -27.83 3.72 -4.37
N LYS A 2 -28.46 3.74 -3.18
CA LYS A 2 -28.01 2.99 -1.98
C LYS A 2 -27.90 1.46 -2.15
N ARG A 3 -28.55 0.87 -3.16
CA ARG A 3 -28.74 -0.58 -3.29
C ARG A 3 -27.72 -1.29 -4.20
N TYR A 4 -26.74 -0.58 -4.77
CA TYR A 4 -25.85 -1.17 -5.79
C TYR A 4 -24.38 -1.34 -5.36
N ILE A 5 -24.05 -1.00 -4.10
CA ILE A 5 -22.66 -1.06 -3.60
C ILE A 5 -22.43 -2.28 -2.67
N ASN A 6 -23.49 -3.02 -2.32
CA ASN A 6 -23.44 -3.93 -1.16
C ASN A 6 -23.24 -5.42 -1.43
N ASP A 7 -23.20 -5.90 -2.68
CA ASP A 7 -23.33 -7.35 -2.90
C ASP A 7 -22.04 -8.15 -3.11
N ASP A 8 -20.83 -7.55 -3.16
CA ASP A 8 -19.61 -8.36 -3.34
C ASP A 8 -18.34 -7.83 -2.65
N GLN A 9 -18.46 -6.91 -1.69
CA GLN A 9 -17.29 -6.27 -1.10
C GLN A 9 -17.17 -6.59 0.38
N TYR A 10 -16.20 -7.44 0.71
CA TYR A 10 -15.75 -7.67 2.08
C TYR A 10 -15.29 -6.33 2.70
N GLY A 11 -16.24 -5.61 3.33
CA GLY A 11 -16.05 -4.95 4.61
C GLY A 11 -15.88 -3.43 4.68
N SER A 12 -15.53 -2.68 3.64
CA SER A 12 -15.09 -1.27 3.87
C SER A 12 -15.63 -0.19 2.93
N VAL A 13 -16.46 -0.51 1.95
CA VAL A 13 -16.88 0.48 0.92
C VAL A 13 -18.29 1.03 1.19
N GLY A 14 -18.99 0.48 2.20
CA GLY A 14 -20.39 0.79 2.49
C GLY A 14 -20.71 2.25 2.83
N HIS A 15 -19.72 3.08 3.18
CA HIS A 15 -19.96 4.39 3.79
C HIS A 15 -19.60 5.61 2.92
N ILE A 16 -19.15 5.43 1.66
CA ILE A 16 -18.68 6.56 0.83
C ILE A 16 -19.76 7.63 0.61
N PHE A 17 -21.06 7.30 0.77
CA PHE A 17 -22.18 8.20 0.47
C PHE A 17 -23.07 8.57 1.65
N ASP A 18 -22.75 8.14 2.87
CA ASP A 18 -23.66 8.38 4.00
C ASP A 18 -23.78 9.88 4.36
N ASP A 19 -22.76 10.68 4.03
CA ASP A 19 -22.71 12.13 4.32
C ASP A 19 -22.98 13.04 3.11
N ILE A 20 -23.13 12.50 1.90
CA ILE A 20 -23.32 13.32 0.69
C ILE A 20 -24.80 13.69 0.55
N LYS A 21 -25.15 14.95 0.85
CA LYS A 21 -26.43 15.55 0.46
C LYS A 21 -26.46 15.72 -1.07
N ILE A 22 -26.96 14.70 -1.77
CA ILE A 22 -27.12 14.73 -3.23
C ILE A 22 -28.18 15.78 -3.59
N SER A 23 -27.75 16.96 -4.04
CA SER A 23 -28.62 17.97 -4.64
C SER A 23 -29.01 17.57 -6.06
N LYS A 24 -30.14 18.09 -6.57
CA LYS A 24 -30.48 17.94 -7.99
C LYS A 24 -29.38 18.59 -8.87
N ASN A 25 -29.08 17.99 -10.02
CA ASN A 25 -28.10 18.44 -11.05
C ASN A 25 -26.60 18.28 -10.71
N ARG A 26 -26.19 17.21 -10.01
CA ARG A 26 -24.77 16.86 -9.83
C ARG A 26 -24.44 15.52 -10.48
N LEU A 27 -23.34 15.47 -11.23
CA LEU A 27 -22.73 14.22 -11.71
C LEU A 27 -21.62 13.83 -10.72
N ILE A 28 -21.64 12.59 -10.24
CA ILE A 28 -20.62 12.04 -9.34
C ILE A 28 -20.01 10.83 -10.06
N PHE A 29 -18.69 10.85 -10.26
CA PHE A 29 -17.93 9.71 -10.74
C PHE A 29 -17.31 8.98 -9.57
N ILE A 30 -17.51 7.66 -9.51
CA ILE A 30 -17.05 6.81 -8.42
C ILE A 30 -16.27 5.67 -9.06
N HIS A 31 -15.01 5.54 -8.67
CA HIS A 31 -14.18 4.43 -9.08
C HIS A 31 -13.60 3.77 -7.83
N ASN A 32 -13.71 2.45 -7.77
CA ASN A 32 -13.19 1.65 -6.69
C ASN A 32 -12.41 0.47 -7.28
N ILE A 33 -11.20 0.26 -6.77
CA ILE A 33 -10.33 -0.85 -7.14
C ILE A 33 -10.10 -1.69 -5.89
N PHE A 34 -10.44 -2.98 -5.99
CA PHE A 34 -10.13 -3.96 -4.96
C PHE A 34 -8.96 -4.84 -5.42
N PHE A 35 -7.93 -4.96 -4.57
CA PHE A 35 -6.76 -5.78 -4.87
C PHE A 35 -6.52 -6.79 -3.74
N ARG A 36 -6.71 -8.08 -4.07
CA ARG A 36 -6.36 -9.21 -3.20
C ARG A 36 -5.55 -10.20 -4.02
N ALA A 37 -4.27 -10.32 -3.71
CA ALA A 37 -3.36 -11.23 -4.39
C ALA A 37 -2.59 -12.07 -3.37
N ALA A 38 -2.32 -13.32 -3.75
CA ALA A 38 -1.49 -14.21 -2.97
C ALA A 38 -0.02 -13.97 -3.30
N TRP A 39 0.86 -14.02 -2.30
CA TRP A 39 2.31 -14.02 -2.52
C TRP A 39 2.74 -15.28 -3.28
N ALA A 40 3.68 -15.15 -4.22
CA ALA A 40 4.30 -16.29 -4.89
C ALA A 40 5.01 -17.20 -3.86
N THR A 41 5.70 -16.57 -2.92
CA THR A 41 6.29 -17.23 -1.74
C THR A 41 5.57 -16.73 -0.49
N GLN A 42 4.76 -17.60 0.12
CA GLN A 42 3.97 -17.29 1.31
C GLN A 42 4.86 -17.17 2.55
N PHE A 43 4.43 -16.35 3.50
CA PHE A 43 5.02 -16.35 4.84
C PHE A 43 4.56 -17.59 5.60
N ASP A 44 5.43 -18.13 6.44
CA ASP A 44 5.04 -19.14 7.42
C ASP A 44 4.34 -18.43 8.58
N ALA A 45 3.07 -18.78 8.82
CA ALA A 45 2.28 -18.17 9.89
C ALA A 45 2.86 -18.44 11.28
N SER A 46 3.60 -19.54 11.46
CA SER A 46 4.25 -19.89 12.74
C SER A 46 5.42 -18.96 13.08
N LEU A 47 5.99 -18.28 12.07
CA LEU A 47 7.07 -17.30 12.23
C LEU A 47 6.57 -15.86 12.39
N THR A 48 5.25 -15.68 12.51
CA THR A 48 4.64 -14.37 12.77
C THR A 48 4.67 -14.11 14.27
N GLU A 49 5.39 -13.06 14.67
CA GLU A 49 5.65 -12.73 16.08
C GLU A 49 5.19 -11.31 16.40
N LYS A 50 5.10 -10.98 17.69
CA LYS A 50 4.85 -9.58 18.10
C LYS A 50 6.15 -8.80 18.02
N ASP A 51 6.14 -7.68 17.31
CA ASP A 51 7.30 -6.80 17.17
C ASP A 51 6.89 -5.32 17.26
N ILE A 52 7.87 -4.44 17.41
CA ILE A 52 7.68 -3.00 17.50
C ILE A 52 7.67 -2.39 16.09
N PHE A 53 6.64 -1.63 15.78
CA PHE A 53 6.54 -0.77 14.60
C PHE A 53 6.53 0.69 15.05
N TYR A 54 7.38 1.53 14.46
CA TYR A 54 7.44 2.95 14.76
C TYR A 54 6.67 3.73 13.69
N ASP A 55 5.82 4.66 14.11
CA ASP A 55 5.19 5.60 13.19
C ASP A 55 6.11 6.77 12.80
N ASP A 56 5.60 7.69 11.99
CA ASP A 56 6.33 8.88 11.52
C ASP A 56 6.76 9.82 12.66
N SER A 57 6.13 9.74 13.83
CA SER A 57 6.50 10.50 15.03
C SER A 57 7.51 9.78 15.91
N GLY A 58 7.87 8.53 15.56
CA GLY A 58 8.71 7.64 16.36
C GLY A 58 7.96 6.96 17.50
N PHE A 59 6.63 7.01 17.53
CA PHE A 59 5.84 6.37 18.56
C PHE A 59 5.75 4.85 18.31
N PRO A 60 6.00 4.00 19.32
CA PRO A 60 6.03 2.55 19.15
C PRO A 60 4.64 1.90 19.25
N TYR A 61 4.36 0.98 18.33
CA TYR A 61 3.19 0.11 18.32
C TYR A 61 3.61 -1.35 18.33
N ILE A 62 2.90 -2.19 19.08
CA ILE A 62 3.08 -3.65 19.00
C ILE A 62 2.22 -4.19 17.87
N VAL A 63 2.85 -4.79 16.86
CA VAL A 63 2.19 -5.37 15.69
C VAL A 63 2.53 -6.84 15.55
N LYS A 64 1.71 -7.60 14.80
CA LYS A 64 2.06 -8.96 14.37
C LYS A 64 2.93 -8.85 13.11
N MET A 65 4.23 -9.02 13.26
CA MET A 65 5.21 -8.92 12.18
C MET A 65 5.45 -10.30 11.54
N MET A 66 5.28 -10.39 10.23
CA MET A 66 5.54 -11.60 9.47
C MET A 66 7.03 -11.71 9.12
N ASN A 67 7.61 -12.90 9.25
CA ASN A 67 9.03 -13.14 8.98
C ASN A 67 9.24 -14.25 7.95
N GLN A 68 10.29 -14.12 7.14
CA GLN A 68 10.73 -15.15 6.19
C GLN A 68 12.21 -14.94 5.83
N LYS A 69 12.91 -16.01 5.46
CA LYS A 69 14.23 -15.94 4.81
C LYS A 69 14.07 -16.31 3.34
N THR A 70 14.47 -15.43 2.44
CA THR A 70 14.31 -15.65 0.99
C THR A 70 15.31 -14.83 0.20
N ASN A 71 15.56 -15.24 -1.05
CA ASN A 71 16.36 -14.49 -2.02
C ASN A 71 15.50 -13.44 -2.74
N SER A 72 15.05 -12.43 -2.00
CA SER A 72 14.27 -11.34 -2.59
C SER A 72 15.14 -10.36 -3.36
N LYS A 73 14.58 -9.76 -4.42
CA LYS A 73 15.20 -8.62 -5.09
C LYS A 73 15.15 -7.41 -4.16
N LEU A 74 16.30 -6.84 -3.88
CA LEU A 74 16.47 -5.63 -3.09
C LEU A 74 17.10 -4.56 -3.98
N PHE A 75 16.61 -3.32 -3.88
CA PHE A 75 17.26 -2.15 -4.42
C PHE A 75 17.61 -1.21 -3.29
N ASP A 76 18.88 -0.84 -3.17
CA ASP A 76 19.36 0.10 -2.16
C ASP A 76 19.74 1.42 -2.84
N SER A 77 19.05 2.50 -2.46
CA SER A 77 19.33 3.83 -2.99
C SER A 77 20.13 4.64 -1.98
N HIS A 78 21.46 4.49 -2.01
CA HIS A 78 22.34 5.28 -1.15
C HIS A 78 22.21 6.79 -1.38
N GLN A 79 21.89 7.21 -2.61
CA GLN A 79 21.71 8.63 -2.93
C GLN A 79 20.41 9.22 -2.36
N HIS A 80 19.35 8.43 -2.24
CA HIS A 80 18.02 8.89 -1.85
C HIS A 80 17.56 8.36 -0.49
N ASN A 81 18.43 7.64 0.22
CA ASN A 81 18.27 7.16 1.59
C ASN A 81 17.02 6.29 1.80
N PHE A 82 16.75 5.37 0.87
CA PHE A 82 15.71 4.36 1.03
C PHE A 82 16.13 3.03 0.42
N ARG A 83 15.46 1.97 0.84
CA ARG A 83 15.58 0.63 0.26
C ARG A 83 14.23 0.17 -0.28
N ILE A 84 14.23 -0.62 -1.35
CA ILE A 84 13.03 -1.22 -1.93
C ILE A 84 13.19 -2.75 -1.87
N LEU A 85 12.20 -3.40 -1.27
CA LEU A 85 12.01 -4.84 -1.33
C LEU A 85 10.93 -5.16 -2.37
N PHE A 86 11.25 -6.00 -3.34
CA PHE A 86 10.25 -6.51 -4.29
C PHE A 86 9.74 -7.87 -3.82
N LYS A 87 8.42 -8.03 -3.72
CA LYS A 87 7.76 -9.29 -3.36
C LYS A 87 6.74 -9.67 -4.42
N ASP A 88 7.00 -10.80 -5.08
CA ASP A 88 6.19 -11.28 -6.19
C ASP A 88 4.84 -11.83 -5.68
N PHE A 89 3.80 -11.57 -6.46
CA PHE A 89 2.52 -12.26 -6.31
C PHE A 89 2.52 -13.56 -7.13
N THR A 90 1.57 -14.45 -6.86
CA THR A 90 1.34 -15.65 -7.70
C THR A 90 0.99 -15.27 -9.14
N HIS A 91 0.51 -14.04 -9.37
CA HIS A 91 0.26 -13.52 -10.70
C HIS A 91 1.59 -13.11 -11.35
N PRO A 92 1.97 -13.68 -12.50
CA PRO A 92 3.35 -13.66 -13.02
C PRO A 92 3.89 -12.27 -13.39
N PHE A 93 3.01 -11.27 -13.51
CA PHE A 93 3.37 -9.91 -13.90
C PHE A 93 3.12 -8.87 -12.81
N LEU A 94 2.77 -9.30 -11.60
CA LEU A 94 2.51 -8.40 -10.48
C LEU A 94 3.50 -8.67 -9.35
N PHE A 95 4.01 -7.59 -8.78
CA PHE A 95 4.81 -7.60 -7.57
C PHE A 95 4.47 -6.39 -6.71
N ALA A 96 4.68 -6.50 -5.41
CA ALA A 96 4.69 -5.37 -4.50
C ALA A 96 6.10 -4.79 -4.45
N ALA A 97 6.22 -3.46 -4.61
CA ALA A 97 7.43 -2.72 -4.28
C ALA A 97 7.23 -2.06 -2.90
N ILE A 98 7.94 -2.57 -1.89
CA ILE A 98 7.86 -2.08 -0.52
C ILE A 98 9.05 -1.15 -0.30
N VAL A 99 8.77 0.14 -0.16
CA VAL A 99 9.80 1.16 0.06
C VAL A 99 9.93 1.41 1.55
N LEU A 100 11.15 1.30 2.05
CA LEU A 100 11.51 1.57 3.43
C LEU A 100 12.54 2.71 3.49
N PRO A 101 12.19 3.88 4.05
CA PRO A 101 13.16 4.92 4.36
C PRO A 101 14.28 4.38 5.27
N ASN A 102 15.49 4.89 5.10
CA ASN A 102 16.56 4.63 6.06
C ASN A 102 16.28 5.34 7.40
N ASP A 103 16.95 4.91 8.45
CA ASP A 103 16.76 5.45 9.79
C ASP A 103 16.92 6.98 9.81
N GLY A 104 16.00 7.66 10.49
CA GLY A 104 15.97 9.13 10.58
C GLY A 104 15.43 9.84 9.34
N ILE A 105 15.06 9.12 8.28
CA ILE A 105 14.46 9.69 7.07
C ILE A 105 12.94 9.54 7.14
N SER A 106 12.22 10.66 6.98
CA SER A 106 10.76 10.63 6.96
C SER A 106 10.21 10.06 5.65
N ILE A 107 9.00 9.49 5.71
CA ILE A 107 8.26 9.06 4.52
C ILE A 107 8.09 10.23 3.54
N GLU A 108 7.78 11.43 4.03
CA GLU A 108 7.62 12.63 3.20
C GLU A 108 8.88 12.96 2.38
N HIS A 109 10.07 12.83 2.98
CA HIS A 109 11.33 13.06 2.28
C HIS A 109 11.50 12.09 1.11
N VAL A 110 11.26 10.79 1.35
CA VAL A 110 11.35 9.75 0.31
C VAL A 110 10.33 10.01 -0.80
N LEU A 111 9.09 10.36 -0.47
CA LEU A 111 8.05 10.63 -1.46
C LEU A 111 8.41 11.79 -2.40
N LYS A 112 9.09 12.84 -1.90
CA LYS A 112 9.57 13.95 -2.73
C LYS A 112 10.65 13.55 -3.74
N THR A 113 11.34 12.43 -3.52
CA THR A 113 12.34 11.92 -4.49
C THR A 113 11.69 11.22 -5.69
N PHE A 114 10.45 10.76 -5.56
CA PHE A 114 9.79 10.03 -6.62
C PHE A 114 9.25 10.95 -7.71
N LYS A 115 9.78 10.78 -8.91
CA LYS A 115 9.30 11.45 -10.14
C LYS A 115 8.16 10.64 -10.78
N VAL A 116 7.07 10.41 -10.05
CA VAL A 116 5.98 9.50 -10.52
C VAL A 116 5.09 10.11 -11.61
N PHE A 117 5.07 11.44 -11.77
CA PHE A 117 4.14 12.13 -12.67
C PHE A 117 4.80 12.95 -13.80
N VAL A 118 6.06 12.69 -14.13
CA VAL A 118 6.78 13.50 -15.14
C VAL A 118 6.34 13.18 -16.58
N ALA A 119 5.55 12.13 -16.84
CA ALA A 119 5.28 11.63 -18.18
C ALA A 119 3.83 11.81 -18.71
N ILE A 120 3.07 12.79 -18.23
CA ILE A 120 1.72 13.09 -18.80
C ILE A 120 1.62 14.48 -19.43
N TYR A 121 2.72 15.22 -19.55
CA TYR A 121 2.76 16.44 -20.36
C TYR A 121 4.10 16.56 -21.08
N THR A 122 4.18 15.91 -22.23
CA THR A 122 5.07 16.33 -23.31
C THR A 122 4.25 16.24 -24.60
N ASP A 123 3.84 17.44 -25.04
CA ASP A 123 3.30 17.92 -26.32
C ASP A 123 2.10 17.21 -26.98
#